data_AF-A0A1C6V5L6-F1
#
_entry.id   AF-A0A1C6V5L6-F1
#
_cell.length_a   1.000
_cell.length_b   1.000
_cell.length_c   1.000
_cell.angle_alpha   90.00
_cell.angle_beta   90.00
_cell.angle_gamma   90.00
#
_symmetry.space_group_name_H-M   'P 1'
#
loop_
_entity.id
_entity.type
_entity.pdbx_description
1 polymer ?
#
loop_
_entity_poly.entity_id
_entity_poly.type
_entity_poly.pdbx_seq_one_letter_code
_entity_poly.pdbx_strand_id
1 'polypeptide(L)'
;MTAQVRKLSISVPSDVAERLEAEPNASAYITQAVRDRMRLDALDAEMAHAGIQITEQGVAEARARRAAVEAEWTTQRRQAVRDRVRQHLLDEASGSHQQSVA
;
A
#
# COMPACT_ATOMS: atom_id res chain seq x y z
N MET A 1 26.98 -2.08 4.62
CA MET A 1 27.10 -2.84 3.34
C MET A 1 26.25 -2.12 2.31
N THR A 2 26.83 -1.59 1.23
CA THR A 2 26.04 -0.92 0.18
C THR A 2 25.21 -1.96 -0.54
N ALA A 3 23.88 -1.81 -0.53
CA ALA A 3 22.99 -2.71 -1.26
C ALA A 3 23.34 -2.68 -2.74
N GLN A 4 23.48 -3.84 -3.38
CA GLN A 4 23.75 -3.92 -4.80
C GLN A 4 22.52 -3.44 -5.58
N VAL A 5 22.64 -2.33 -6.29
CA VAL A 5 21.55 -1.75 -7.10
C VAL A 5 21.77 -2.12 -8.57
N ARG A 6 20.69 -2.55 -9.24
CA ARG A 6 20.68 -2.81 -10.70
C ARG A 6 19.78 -1.77 -11.36
N LYS A 7 20.30 -1.07 -12.37
CA LYS A 7 19.49 -0.13 -13.18
C LYS A 7 18.61 -0.91 -14.15
N LEU A 8 17.33 -0.61 -14.15
CA LEU A 8 16.35 -1.13 -15.10
C LEU A 8 15.83 0.05 -15.96
N SER A 9 15.67 -0.19 -17.26
CA SER A 9 15.03 0.76 -18.18
C SER A 9 13.75 0.11 -18.69
N ILE A 10 12.61 0.75 -18.43
CA ILE A 10 11.29 0.24 -18.80
C ILE A 10 10.51 1.32 -19.55
N SER A 11 9.67 0.89 -20.48
CA SER A 11 8.69 1.76 -21.12
C SER A 11 7.39 1.68 -20.32
N VAL A 12 6.80 2.83 -20.02
CA VAL A 12 5.53 2.93 -19.30
C VAL A 12 4.51 3.75 -20.12
N PRO A 13 3.21 3.53 -19.91
CA PRO A 13 2.16 4.39 -20.48
C PRO A 13 2.36 5.88 -20.11
N SER A 14 1.84 6.79 -20.94
CA SER A 14 2.05 8.24 -20.79
C SER A 14 1.49 8.79 -19.49
N ASP A 15 0.31 8.34 -19.07
CA ASP A 15 -0.33 8.70 -17.81
C ASP A 15 0.52 8.27 -16.59
N VAL A 16 1.16 7.11 -16.68
CA VAL A 16 2.07 6.62 -15.64
C VAL A 16 3.37 7.43 -15.63
N ALA A 17 3.92 7.77 -16.80
CA ALA A 17 5.10 8.63 -16.90
C ALA A 17 4.86 9.99 -16.24
N GLU A 18 3.77 10.67 -16.60
CA GLU A 18 3.37 11.97 -16.03
C GLU A 18 3.23 11.90 -14.50
N ARG A 19 2.62 10.82 -13.98
CA ARG A 19 2.46 10.63 -12.54
C ARG A 19 3.80 10.45 -11.82
N LEU A 20 4.73 9.70 -12.42
CA LEU A 20 6.06 9.45 -11.87
C LEU A 20 6.95 10.69 -11.95
N GLU A 21 6.82 11.51 -12.99
CA GLU A 21 7.52 12.79 -13.11
C GLU A 21 7.10 13.80 -12.04
N ALA A 22 5.84 13.73 -11.58
CA ALA A 22 5.35 14.53 -10.46
C ALA A 22 5.87 14.06 -9.09
N GLU A 23 6.48 12.87 -8.99
CA GLU A 23 7.04 12.37 -7.73
C GLU A 23 8.44 12.97 -7.46
N PRO A 24 8.72 13.43 -6.23
CA PRO A 24 10.06 13.92 -5.87
C PRO A 24 11.17 12.88 -6.09
N ASN A 25 10.83 11.58 -6.01
CA ASN A 25 11.72 10.48 -6.31
C ASN A 25 10.96 9.27 -6.88
N ALA A 26 10.83 9.24 -8.20
CA ALA A 26 10.16 8.15 -8.92
C ALA A 26 10.74 6.76 -8.62
N SER A 27 12.06 6.64 -8.49
CA SER A 27 12.70 5.33 -8.24
C SER A 27 12.36 4.78 -6.86
N ALA A 28 12.36 5.64 -5.83
CA ALA A 28 11.95 5.26 -4.48
C ALA A 28 10.47 4.87 -4.44
N TYR A 29 9.61 5.66 -5.10
CA TYR A 29 8.18 5.40 -5.21
C TYR A 29 7.90 4.01 -5.83
N ILE A 30 8.49 3.72 -7.00
CA ILE A 30 8.32 2.43 -7.68
C ILE A 30 8.88 1.30 -6.83
N THR A 31 10.06 1.49 -6.24
CA THR A 31 10.67 0.46 -5.39
C THR A 31 9.77 0.10 -4.21
N GLN A 32 9.16 1.09 -3.55
CA GLN A 32 8.25 0.85 -2.45
C GLN A 32 6.97 0.14 -2.94
N ALA A 33 6.36 0.61 -4.04
CA ALA A 33 5.17 -0.03 -4.60
C ALA A 33 5.41 -1.50 -4.97
N VAL A 34 6.58 -1.82 -5.54
CA VAL A 34 6.98 -3.21 -5.84
C VAL A 34 7.15 -4.02 -4.55
N ARG A 35 7.81 -3.47 -3.53
CA ARG A 35 7.96 -4.16 -2.23
C ARG A 35 6.62 -4.41 -1.56
N ASP A 36 5.71 -3.44 -1.61
CA ASP A 36 4.37 -3.58 -1.05
C ASP A 36 3.60 -4.71 -1.76
N ARG A 37 3.69 -4.78 -3.09
CA ARG A 37 3.13 -5.91 -3.85
C ARG A 37 3.75 -7.24 -3.43
N MET A 38 5.07 -7.33 -3.35
CA MET A 38 5.76 -8.56 -2.92
C MET A 38 5.34 -9.01 -1.52
N ARG A 39 5.11 -8.08 -0.58
CA ARG A 39 4.63 -8.40 0.77
C ARG A 39 3.22 -8.97 0.75
N LEU A 40 2.34 -8.44 -0.09
CA LEU A 40 0.98 -8.97 -0.26
C LEU A 40 1.00 -10.36 -0.88
N ASP A 41 1.78 -10.56 -1.93
CA ASP A 41 1.91 -11.87 -2.58
C ASP A 41 2.48 -12.93 -1.61
N ALA A 42 3.44 -12.53 -0.77
CA ALA A 42 3.98 -13.38 0.29
C ALA A 42 2.93 -13.73 1.35
N LEU A 43 2.13 -12.75 1.79
CA LEU A 43 1.02 -12.99 2.72
C LEU A 43 -0.01 -13.98 2.13
N ASP A 44 -0.37 -13.80 0.86
CA ASP A 44 -1.28 -14.71 0.15
C ASP A 44 -0.73 -16.14 0.09
N ALA A 45 0.58 -16.29 -0.15
CA ALA A 45 1.24 -17.59 -0.13
C ALA A 45 1.23 -18.24 1.27
N GLU A 46 1.48 -17.47 2.33
CA GLU A 46 1.42 -17.94 3.72
C GLU A 46 0.02 -18.39 4.12
N MET A 47 -1.02 -17.63 3.73
CA MET A 47 -2.41 -18.02 3.97
C MET A 47 -2.76 -19.31 3.23
N ALA A 48 -2.36 -19.43 1.97
CA ALA A 48 -2.56 -20.65 1.20
C ALA A 48 -1.84 -21.85 1.83
N HIS A 49 -0.62 -21.65 2.35
CA HIS A 49 0.13 -22.68 3.08
C HIS A 49 -0.61 -23.13 4.34
N ALA A 50 -1.26 -22.21 5.06
CA ALA A 50 -2.13 -22.50 6.20
C ALA A 50 -3.49 -23.12 5.81
N GLY A 51 -3.74 -23.39 4.52
CA GLY A 51 -5.00 -23.93 4.02
C GLY A 51 -6.12 -22.90 3.86
N ILE A 52 -5.82 -21.61 4.03
CA ILE A 52 -6.76 -20.51 3.87
C ILE A 52 -6.65 -19.99 2.44
N GLN A 53 -7.61 -20.33 1.59
CA GLN A 53 -7.66 -19.85 0.20
C GLN A 53 -8.37 -18.50 0.14
N ILE A 54 -7.65 -17.44 -0.23
CA ILE A 54 -8.28 -16.16 -0.59
C ILE A 54 -8.76 -16.24 -2.04
N THR A 55 -10.07 -16.17 -2.22
CA THR A 55 -10.70 -16.15 -3.54
C THR A 55 -11.15 -14.73 -3.90
N GLU A 56 -11.17 -14.42 -5.20
CA GLU A 56 -11.67 -13.14 -5.69
C GLU A 56 -13.13 -12.90 -5.26
N GLN A 57 -13.96 -13.95 -5.33
CA GLN A 57 -15.35 -13.89 -4.85
C GLN A 57 -15.40 -13.57 -3.35
N GLY A 58 -14.60 -14.25 -2.52
CA GLY A 58 -14.55 -14.00 -1.08
C GLY A 58 -14.10 -12.58 -0.75
N VAL A 59 -13.12 -12.05 -1.50
CA VAL A 59 -12.69 -10.64 -1.39
C VAL A 59 -13.82 -9.68 -1.77
N ALA A 60 -14.54 -9.96 -2.86
CA ALA A 60 -15.66 -9.13 -3.30
C ALA A 60 -16.79 -9.11 -2.26
N GLU A 61 -17.16 -10.27 -1.70
CA GLU A 61 -18.17 -10.39 -0.65
C GLU A 61 -17.74 -9.70 0.64
N ALA A 62 -16.48 -9.86 1.05
CA ALA A 62 -15.93 -9.16 2.21
C ALA A 62 -15.96 -7.64 2.01
N ARG A 63 -15.62 -7.16 0.81
CA ARG A 63 -15.69 -5.74 0.45
C ARG A 63 -17.13 -5.23 0.48
N ALA A 64 -18.09 -5.99 -0.03
CA ALA A 64 -19.50 -5.62 0.00
C ALA A 64 -20.04 -5.52 1.43
N ARG A 65 -19.73 -6.50 2.29
CA ARG A 65 -20.12 -6.47 3.72
C ARG A 65 -19.53 -5.26 4.44
N ARG A 66 -18.26 -4.95 4.20
CA ARG A 66 -17.61 -3.77 4.75
C ARG A 66 -18.30 -2.48 4.27
N ALA A 67 -18.58 -2.36 2.98
CA ALA A 67 -19.24 -1.19 2.40
C ALA A 67 -20.65 -0.97 2.98
N ALA A 68 -21.41 -2.04 3.21
CA ALA A 68 -22.72 -1.96 3.85
C ALA A 68 -22.63 -1.36 5.27
N VAL A 69 -21.66 -1.82 6.08
CA VAL A 69 -21.41 -1.26 7.41
C VAL A 69 -20.97 0.21 7.33
N GLU A 70 -20.12 0.57 6.37
CA GLU A 70 -19.65 1.95 6.19
C GLU A 70 -20.77 2.89 5.72
N ALA A 71 -21.77 2.39 4.98
CA ALA A 71 -22.92 3.18 4.54
C ALA A 71 -23.80 3.64 5.71
N GLU A 72 -23.87 2.86 6.78
CA GLU A 72 -24.59 3.21 8.01
C GLU A 72 -23.85 4.23 8.89
N TRP A 73 -22.58 4.53 8.59
CA TRP A 73 -21.80 5.45 9.41
C TRP A 73 -22.25 6.90 9.24
N THR A 74 -22.42 7.58 10.38
CA THR A 74 -22.56 9.03 10.43
C THR A 74 -21.35 9.72 9.80
N THR A 75 -21.56 10.92 9.26
CA THR A 75 -20.49 11.73 8.67
C THR A 75 -19.36 11.98 9.67
N GLN A 76 -19.69 12.20 10.95
CA GLN A 76 -18.70 12.39 12.02
C GLN A 76 -17.82 11.14 12.21
N ARG A 77 -18.41 9.94 12.21
CA ARG A 77 -17.66 8.68 12.34
C ARG A 77 -16.73 8.48 11.15
N ARG A 78 -17.22 8.71 9.92
CA ARG A 78 -16.41 8.63 8.70
C ARG A 78 -15.22 9.60 8.77
N GLN A 79 -15.45 10.84 9.19
CA GLN A 79 -14.40 11.84 9.33
C GLN A 79 -13.35 11.42 10.37
N ALA A 80 -13.79 10.96 11.55
CA ALA A 80 -12.89 10.50 12.61
C ALA A 80 -12.04 9.28 12.21
N VAL A 81 -12.54 8.41 11.33
CA VAL A 81 -11.73 7.31 10.76
C VAL A 81 -10.70 7.87 9.77
N ARG A 82 -11.09 8.77 8.87
CA ARG A 82 -10.16 9.40 7.91
C ARG A 82 -9.04 10.15 8.61
N ASP A 83 -9.35 10.90 9.66
CA ASP A 83 -8.37 11.68 10.40
C ASP A 83 -7.39 10.76 11.14
N ARG A 84 -7.86 9.64 11.71
CA ARG A 84 -6.98 8.61 12.29
C ARG A 84 -6.03 7.98 11.26
N VAL A 85 -6.54 7.63 10.07
CA VAL A 85 -5.71 7.08 8.99
C VAL A 85 -4.66 8.11 8.54
N ARG A 86 -5.06 9.38 8.34
CA ARG A 86 -4.12 10.45 7.98
C ARG A 86 -3.03 10.61 9.03
N GLN A 87 -3.40 10.66 10.32
CA GLN A 87 -2.45 10.80 11.40
C GLN A 87 -1.45 9.65 11.42
N HIS A 88 -1.93 8.41 11.29
CA HIS A 88 -1.05 7.24 11.25
C HIS A 88 -0.04 7.30 10.10
N LEU A 89 -0.46 7.71 8.90
CA LEU A 89 0.45 7.86 7.75
C LEU A 89 1.51 8.95 7.99
N LEU A 90 1.14 10.05 8.65
CA LEU A 90 2.10 11.10 9.04
C LEU A 90 3.09 10.60 10.10
N ASP A 91 2.60 9.82 11.05
CA ASP A 91 3.42 9.23 12.12
C ASP A 91 4.41 8.20 11.54
N GLU A 92 4.00 7.36 10.58
CA GLU A 92 4.91 6.43 9.89
C GLU A 92 5.97 7.17 9.05
N ALA A 93 5.59 8.25 8.36
CA ALA A 93 6.52 9.09 7.60
C ALA A 93 7.56 9.79 8.52
N SER A 94 7.14 10.15 9.74
CA SER A 94 8.00 10.80 10.74
C SER A 94 8.86 9.79 11.52
N GLY A 95 8.32 8.60 11.81
CA GLY A 95 9.02 7.51 12.50
C GLY A 95 10.09 6.83 11.65
N SER A 96 9.84 6.72 10.33
CA SER A 96 10.86 6.26 9.37
C SER A 96 12.04 7.23 9.25
N HIS A 97 11.88 8.51 9.60
CA HIS A 97 12.98 9.47 9.70
C HIS A 97 13.86 9.30 10.95
N GLN A 98 13.36 8.70 12.04
CA GLN A 98 14.15 8.50 13.27
C GLN A 98 14.95 7.18 13.27
N GLN A 99 14.51 6.17 12.52
CA GLN A 99 15.22 4.88 12.41
C GLN A 99 16.40 4.87 11.43
N SER A 100 16.64 5.95 10.67
CA SER A 100 17.75 6.05 9.71
C SER A 100 19.05 6.64 10.29
N VAL A 101 19.10 6.90 11.61
CA VAL A 101 20.30 7.39 12.32
C VAL A 101 20.69 6.38 13.41
N ALA A 102 21.27 5.25 13.00
CA ALA A 102 22.00 4.33 13.87
C ALA A 102 23.07 3.57 13.07
#